data_AF-A0A2K3LN89-F1
#
_entry.id   AF-A0A2K3LN89-F1
#
_cell.length_a   1.000
_cell.length_b   1.000
_cell.length_c   1.000
_cell.angle_alpha   90.00
_cell.angle_beta   90.00
_cell.angle_gamma   90.00
#
_symmetry.space_group_name_H-M   'P 1'
#
loop_
_entity.id
_entity.type
_entity.pdbx_description
1 polymer ?
#
loop_
_entity_poly.entity_id
_entity_poly.type
_entity_poly.pdbx_seq_one_letter_code
_entity_poly.pdbx_strand_id
1 'polypeptide(L)'
;MLWISASALVFHVIISWLLIFKLGWGLAGAAISLNTSWWLIIIAQLMYIFITKSDGAWNGFSMLAFADLFNFVKLSLASAVMLCLEFWYLMILVVITGHLKNPLVPLDSISICMTINGWDIMIALGFNAAISVRVSNELGAGDFKAAKFSVIVVSLTSIFIGVVAMIIVLSTRDFFPQLFTSSDAVAEETTKLAVLLGFTVLLNSLQPVLSGVAVGAGWQSLVAYINLGC
;
A
#
# COMPACT_ATOMS: atom_id res chain seq x y z
N MET A 1 -6.90 3.28 15.15
CA MET A 1 -6.77 3.49 13.69
C MET A 1 -8.00 3.06 12.91
N LEU A 2 -8.41 1.78 12.93
CA LEU A 2 -9.53 1.27 12.11
C LEU A 2 -10.77 2.17 12.11
N TRP A 3 -11.30 2.49 13.29
CA TRP A 3 -12.52 3.32 13.41
C TRP A 3 -12.34 4.77 12.94
N ILE A 4 -11.14 5.34 13.13
CA ILE A 4 -10.80 6.68 12.64
C ILE A 4 -10.79 6.68 11.11
N SER A 5 -10.12 5.70 10.50
CA SER A 5 -10.05 5.55 9.04
C SER A 5 -11.42 5.27 8.43
N ALA A 6 -12.25 4.41 9.05
CA ALA A 6 -13.60 4.13 8.59
C ALA A 6 -14.50 5.38 8.63
N SER A 7 -14.41 6.16 9.71
CA SER A 7 -15.16 7.42 9.84
C SER A 7 -14.69 8.46 8.82
N ALA A 8 -13.38 8.57 8.61
CA ALA A 8 -12.80 9.44 7.60
C ALA A 8 -13.22 9.05 6.18
N LEU A 9 -13.35 7.75 5.88
CA LEU A 9 -13.85 7.27 4.59
C LEU A 9 -15.30 7.69 4.35
N VAL A 10 -16.18 7.52 5.35
CA VAL A 10 -17.58 7.96 5.25
C VAL A 10 -17.65 9.47 5.00
N PHE A 11 -16.87 10.24 5.76
CA PHE A 11 -16.76 11.69 5.55
C PHE A 11 -16.25 12.04 4.14
N HIS A 12 -15.21 11.34 3.68
CA HIS A 12 -14.60 11.53 2.36
C HIS A 12 -15.61 11.31 1.23
N VAL A 13 -16.44 10.28 1.33
CA VAL A 13 -17.49 10.00 0.33
C VAL A 13 -18.52 11.13 0.28
N ILE A 14 -18.99 11.59 1.44
CA ILE A 14 -20.00 12.66 1.54
C ILE A 14 -19.45 13.98 0.98
N ILE A 15 -18.24 14.37 1.38
CA ILE A 15 -17.64 15.64 0.97
C ILE A 15 -17.22 15.61 -0.51
N SER A 16 -16.73 14.47 -1.02
CA SER A 16 -16.49 14.28 -2.46
C SER A 16 -17.76 14.45 -3.27
N TRP A 17 -18.87 13.83 -2.83
CA TRP A 17 -20.15 13.98 -3.52
C TRP A 17 -20.62 15.44 -3.54
N LEU A 18 -20.51 16.13 -2.41
CA LEU A 18 -20.91 17.53 -2.30
C LEU A 18 -20.06 18.43 -3.20
N LEU A 19 -18.73 18.38 -3.07
CA LEU A 19 -17.83 19.31 -3.76
C LEU A 19 -17.74 19.03 -5.27
N ILE A 20 -17.70 17.75 -5.66
CA ILE A 20 -17.52 17.38 -7.07
C ILE A 20 -18.84 17.46 -7.82
N PHE A 21 -19.89 16.79 -7.33
CA PHE A 21 -21.13 16.63 -8.09
C PHE A 21 -22.16 17.73 -7.80
N LYS A 22 -22.32 18.14 -6.54
CA LYS A 22 -23.34 19.14 -6.18
C LYS A 22 -22.88 20.57 -6.41
N LEU A 23 -21.65 20.90 -6.03
CA LEU A 23 -21.11 22.24 -6.23
C LEU A 23 -20.39 22.40 -7.58
N GLY A 24 -20.11 21.29 -8.28
CA GLY A 24 -19.50 21.32 -9.61
C GLY A 24 -18.04 21.75 -9.62
N TRP A 25 -17.31 21.63 -8.50
CA TRP A 25 -15.92 22.11 -8.40
C TRP A 25 -14.89 21.18 -9.08
N GLY A 26 -15.34 20.07 -9.66
CA GLY A 26 -14.50 19.16 -10.44
C GLY A 26 -13.24 18.72 -9.70
N LEU A 27 -12.08 18.85 -10.38
CA LEU A 27 -10.78 18.45 -9.84
C LEU A 27 -10.39 19.22 -8.58
N ALA A 28 -10.72 20.51 -8.49
CA ALA A 28 -10.44 21.30 -7.29
C ALA A 28 -11.24 20.77 -6.09
N GLY A 29 -12.51 20.40 -6.31
CA GLY A 29 -13.35 19.75 -5.29
C GLY A 29 -12.77 18.42 -4.83
N ALA A 30 -12.27 17.60 -5.75
CA ALA A 30 -11.61 16.33 -5.43
C ALA A 30 -10.33 16.54 -4.59
N ALA A 31 -9.50 17.51 -4.95
CA ALA A 31 -8.28 17.83 -4.21
C ALA A 31 -8.59 18.33 -2.79
N ILE A 32 -9.60 19.18 -2.61
CA ILE A 32 -10.02 19.68 -1.29
C ILE A 32 -10.56 18.54 -0.44
N SER A 33 -11.44 17.70 -1.00
CA SER A 33 -11.99 16.52 -0.32
C SER A 33 -10.90 15.60 0.21
N LEU A 34 -9.93 15.27 -0.63
CA LEU A 34 -8.81 14.39 -0.28
C LEU A 34 -7.97 14.99 0.85
N ASN A 35 -7.52 16.24 0.70
CA ASN A 35 -6.71 16.92 1.72
C ASN A 35 -7.42 17.01 3.07
N THR A 36 -8.71 17.37 3.05
CA THR A 36 -9.51 17.50 4.29
C THR A 36 -9.63 16.15 5.00
N SER A 37 -9.78 15.06 4.24
CA SER A 37 -9.91 13.71 4.81
C SER A 37 -8.61 13.25 5.48
N TRP A 38 -7.45 13.55 4.88
CA TRP A 38 -6.15 13.30 5.50
C TRP A 38 -5.95 14.08 6.79
N TRP A 39 -6.30 15.38 6.80
CA TRP A 39 -6.22 16.20 8.01
C TRP A 39 -7.12 15.68 9.12
N LEU A 40 -8.33 15.22 8.78
CA LEU A 40 -9.25 14.64 9.77
C LEU A 40 -8.64 13.40 10.44
N ILE A 41 -7.96 12.54 9.67
CA ILE A 41 -7.24 11.39 10.21
C ILE A 41 -6.14 11.83 11.18
N ILE A 42 -5.31 12.80 10.79
CA ILE A 42 -4.21 13.32 11.63
C ILE A 42 -4.76 13.91 12.93
N ILE A 43 -5.77 14.77 12.84
CA ILE A 43 -6.38 15.42 14.01
C ILE A 43 -7.00 14.37 14.94
N ALA A 44 -7.73 13.41 14.41
CA ALA A 44 -8.33 12.33 15.20
C ALA A 44 -7.27 11.44 15.89
N GLN A 45 -6.16 11.16 15.22
CA GLN A 45 -5.03 10.42 15.81
C GLN A 45 -4.37 11.21 16.95
N LEU A 46 -4.13 12.51 16.76
CA LEU A 46 -3.57 13.38 17.80
C LEU A 46 -4.51 13.47 19.01
N MET A 47 -5.81 13.66 18.77
CA MET A 47 -6.81 13.67 19.84
C MET A 47 -6.80 12.34 20.61
N TYR A 48 -6.76 11.20 19.90
CA TYR A 48 -6.67 9.89 20.53
C TYR A 48 -5.44 9.76 21.43
N ILE A 49 -4.26 10.20 20.97
CA ILE A 49 -3.02 10.17 21.75
C ILE A 49 -3.13 11.07 22.99
N PHE A 50 -3.63 12.30 22.84
CA PHE A 50 -3.73 13.28 23.93
C PHE A 50 -4.77 12.90 24.99
N ILE A 51 -5.88 12.26 24.60
CA ILE A 51 -6.96 11.85 25.50
C ILE A 51 -6.58 10.57 26.24
N THR A 52 -6.11 9.55 25.51
CA THR A 52 -5.91 8.22 26.08
C THR A 52 -4.73 8.18 27.06
N LYS A 53 -3.69 9.00 26.84
CA LYS A 53 -2.47 9.07 27.68
C LYS A 53 -1.91 7.70 28.09
N SER A 54 -2.05 6.70 27.21
CA SER A 54 -1.64 5.31 27.44
C SER A 54 -0.17 5.24 27.87
N ASP A 55 0.13 4.60 28.99
CA ASP A 55 1.46 4.13 29.47
C ASP A 55 2.70 4.92 28.98
N GLY A 56 2.70 6.25 29.15
CA GLY A 56 3.85 7.08 28.79
C GLY A 56 4.06 7.31 27.28
N ALA A 57 3.09 6.95 26.44
CA ALA A 57 3.12 7.14 24.98
C ALA A 57 3.20 8.62 24.56
N TRP A 58 2.79 9.55 25.44
CA TRP A 58 2.93 10.99 25.21
C TRP A 58 3.27 11.74 26.50
N ASN A 59 4.46 12.34 26.54
CA ASN A 59 4.95 13.12 27.68
C ASN A 59 5.04 14.63 27.37
N GLY A 60 4.38 15.08 26.29
CA GLY A 60 4.47 16.45 25.79
C GLY A 60 5.61 16.66 24.79
N PHE A 61 5.70 17.89 24.28
CA PHE A 61 6.78 18.28 23.37
C PHE A 61 8.10 18.42 24.13
N SER A 62 9.19 17.91 23.54
CA SER A 62 10.52 17.96 24.13
C SER A 62 11.58 18.14 23.04
N MET A 63 12.62 18.92 23.33
CA MET A 63 13.79 19.05 22.44
C MET A 63 14.56 17.73 22.28
N LEU A 64 14.32 16.76 23.18
CA LEU A 64 14.88 15.41 23.07
C LEU A 64 14.43 14.69 21.78
N ALA A 65 13.29 15.06 21.21
CA ALA A 65 12.81 14.50 19.93
C ALA A 65 13.76 14.79 18.76
N PHE A 66 14.64 15.79 18.88
CA PHE A 66 15.60 16.16 17.86
C PHE A 66 17.00 15.54 18.06
N ALA A 67 17.23 14.83 19.17
CA ALA A 67 18.57 14.35 19.54
C ALA A 67 19.16 13.32 18.56
N ASP A 68 18.32 12.50 17.90
CA ASP A 68 18.75 11.46 16.96
C ASP A 68 18.07 11.58 15.59
N LEU A 69 17.69 12.81 15.20
CA LEU A 69 16.90 13.05 14.00
C LEU A 69 17.65 12.61 12.73
N PHE A 70 18.97 12.76 12.68
CA PHE A 70 19.76 12.38 11.51
C PHE A 70 19.68 10.87 11.21
N ASN A 71 19.82 10.01 12.22
CA ASN A 71 19.71 8.57 12.02
C ASN A 71 18.28 8.17 11.63
N PHE A 72 17.27 8.81 12.24
CA PHE A 72 15.87 8.62 11.85
C PHE A 72 15.61 9.02 10.40
N VAL A 73 16.12 10.17 9.95
CA VAL A 73 16.00 10.63 8.56
C VAL A 73 16.72 9.68 7.61
N LYS A 74 17.93 9.22 7.94
CA LYS A 74 18.67 8.25 7.14
C LYS A 74 17.89 6.95 6.95
N LEU A 75 17.29 6.44 8.03
CA LEU A 75 16.46 5.24 8.00
C LEU A 75 15.17 5.47 7.18
N SER A 76 14.48 6.58 7.44
CA SER A 76 13.26 6.97 6.72
C SER A 76 13.51 7.16 5.22
N LEU A 77 14.65 7.72 4.84
CA LEU A 77 15.03 7.88 3.44
C LEU A 77 15.25 6.52 2.77
N ALA A 78 15.88 5.56 3.46
CA ALA A 78 16.02 4.20 2.94
C ALA A 78 14.66 3.53 2.73
N SER A 79 13.73 3.66 3.69
CA SER A 79 12.33 3.22 3.51
C SER A 79 11.64 3.90 2.34
N ALA A 80 11.80 5.21 2.20
CA ALA A 80 11.18 5.97 1.13
C ALA A 80 11.70 5.51 -0.24
N VAL A 81 13.02 5.32 -0.39
CA VAL A 81 13.61 4.82 -1.64
C VAL A 81 13.14 3.39 -1.93
N MET A 82 13.16 2.50 -0.94
CA MET A 82 12.67 1.12 -1.07
C MET A 82 11.23 1.08 -1.60
N LEU A 83 10.34 1.84 -0.97
CA LEU A 83 8.92 1.90 -1.34
C LEU A 83 8.72 2.60 -2.69
N CYS A 84 9.43 3.71 -2.95
CA CYS A 84 9.39 4.38 -4.25
C CYS A 84 9.81 3.45 -5.38
N LEU A 85 10.88 2.66 -5.23
CA LEU A 85 11.29 1.70 -6.25
C LEU A 85 10.22 0.63 -6.50
N GLU A 86 9.57 0.15 -5.43
CA GLU A 86 8.45 -0.81 -5.52
C GLU A 86 7.23 -0.23 -6.28
N PHE A 87 6.99 1.09 -6.24
CA PHE A 87 5.87 1.71 -6.97
C PHE A 87 6.27 2.25 -8.35
N TRP A 88 7.49 2.76 -8.51
CA TRP A 88 7.93 3.42 -9.72
C TRP A 88 8.12 2.45 -10.87
N TYR A 89 8.51 1.20 -10.63
CA TYR A 89 8.60 0.23 -11.71
C TYR A 89 7.24 0.03 -12.40
N LEU A 90 6.14 0.01 -11.64
CA LEU A 90 4.78 -0.06 -12.19
C LEU A 90 4.47 1.17 -13.03
N MET A 91 4.83 2.36 -12.55
CA MET A 91 4.62 3.61 -13.29
C MET A 91 5.42 3.64 -14.61
N ILE A 92 6.66 3.13 -14.57
CA ILE A 92 7.52 3.00 -15.76
C ILE A 92 6.88 2.05 -16.77
N LEU A 93 6.28 0.93 -16.34
CA LEU A 93 5.56 0.01 -17.23
C LEU A 93 4.40 0.71 -17.95
N VAL A 94 3.63 1.55 -17.25
CA VAL A 94 2.57 2.38 -17.89
C VAL A 94 3.17 3.29 -18.95
N VAL A 95 4.24 4.02 -18.61
CA VAL A 95 4.88 4.97 -19.52
C VAL A 95 5.43 4.26 -20.77
N ILE A 96 6.09 3.11 -20.62
CA ILE A 96 6.59 2.32 -21.74
C ILE A 96 5.44 1.82 -22.62
N THR A 97 4.36 1.33 -22.00
CA THR A 97 3.16 0.86 -22.73
C THR A 97 2.51 2.00 -23.54
N GLY A 98 2.52 3.22 -22.99
CA GLY A 98 2.05 4.43 -23.67
C GLY A 98 2.86 4.83 -24.91
N HIS A 99 4.07 4.32 -25.09
CA HIS A 99 4.94 4.61 -26.25
C HIS A 99 4.85 3.54 -27.36
N LEU A 100 3.98 2.54 -27.24
CA LEU A 100 3.75 1.55 -28.29
C LEU A 100 3.08 2.19 -29.51
N LYS A 101 3.26 1.59 -30.70
CA LYS A 101 2.72 2.11 -31.98
C LYS A 101 1.18 2.20 -32.01
N ASN A 102 0.49 1.43 -31.17
CA ASN A 102 -0.95 1.52 -30.94
C ASN A 102 -1.23 1.34 -29.44
N PRO A 103 -1.08 2.40 -28.63
CA PRO A 103 -0.96 2.27 -27.19
C PRO A 103 -2.31 2.14 -26.49
N LEU A 104 -3.42 2.56 -27.09
CA LEU A 104 -4.72 2.65 -26.41
C LEU A 104 -5.15 1.31 -25.80
N VAL A 105 -5.16 0.24 -26.59
CA VAL A 105 -5.61 -1.08 -26.11
C VAL A 105 -4.65 -1.66 -25.06
N PRO A 106 -3.32 -1.73 -25.29
CA PRO A 106 -2.39 -2.20 -24.26
C PRO A 106 -2.37 -1.35 -22.99
N LEU A 107 -2.46 -0.02 -23.12
CA LEU A 107 -2.44 0.93 -22.00
C LEU A 107 -3.68 0.81 -21.12
N ASP A 108 -4.87 0.70 -21.72
CA ASP A 108 -6.11 0.50 -20.97
C ASP A 108 -6.09 -0.88 -20.27
N SER A 109 -5.60 -1.91 -20.96
CA SER A 109 -5.52 -3.28 -20.43
C SER A 109 -4.57 -3.39 -19.25
N ILE A 110 -3.37 -2.78 -19.34
CA ILE A 110 -2.42 -2.75 -18.23
C ILE A 110 -2.94 -1.90 -17.06
N SER A 111 -3.69 -0.83 -17.33
CA SER A 111 -4.31 0.01 -16.29
C SER A 111 -5.36 -0.75 -15.46
N ILE A 112 -6.14 -1.63 -16.10
CA ILE A 112 -7.06 -2.55 -15.41
C ILE A 112 -6.27 -3.51 -14.52
N CYS A 113 -5.22 -4.13 -15.06
CA CYS A 113 -4.36 -5.04 -14.31
C CYS A 113 -3.73 -4.34 -13.09
N MET A 114 -3.25 -3.11 -13.26
CA MET A 114 -2.68 -2.31 -12.18
C MET A 114 -3.70 -1.89 -11.13
N THR A 115 -4.95 -1.67 -11.52
CA THR A 115 -6.04 -1.37 -10.57
C THR A 115 -6.27 -2.56 -9.63
N ILE A 116 -6.36 -3.77 -10.18
CA ILE A 116 -6.50 -5.01 -9.40
C ILE A 116 -5.27 -5.24 -8.51
N ASN A 117 -4.07 -5.08 -9.07
CA ASN A 117 -2.82 -5.18 -8.31
C ASN A 117 -2.75 -4.13 -7.18
N GLY A 118 -3.27 -2.92 -7.41
CA GLY A 118 -3.36 -1.88 -6.39
C GLY A 118 -4.25 -2.26 -5.22
N TRP A 119 -5.37 -2.96 -5.46
CA TRP A 119 -6.23 -3.49 -4.39
C TRP A 119 -5.52 -4.56 -3.57
N ASP A 120 -4.81 -5.48 -4.22
CA ASP A 120 -4.03 -6.52 -3.53
C ASP A 120 -2.90 -5.92 -2.67
N ILE A 121 -2.17 -4.95 -3.21
CA ILE A 121 -1.09 -4.25 -2.50
C ILE A 121 -1.61 -3.59 -1.20
N MET A 122 -2.85 -3.09 -1.15
CA MET A 122 -3.38 -2.51 0.10
C MET A 122 -3.45 -3.53 1.24
N ILE A 123 -3.74 -4.80 0.94
CA ILE A 123 -3.74 -5.89 1.91
C ILE A 123 -2.31 -6.14 2.39
N ALA A 124 -1.36 -6.25 1.45
CA ALA A 124 0.05 -6.48 1.74
C ALA A 124 0.68 -5.35 2.55
N LEU A 125 0.31 -4.09 2.29
CA LEU A 125 0.72 -2.92 3.09
C LEU A 125 0.16 -2.96 4.51
N GLY A 126 -1.07 -3.46 4.70
CA GLY A 126 -1.63 -3.71 6.02
C GLY A 126 -0.78 -4.70 6.84
N PHE A 127 -0.36 -5.80 6.21
CA PHE A 127 0.56 -6.76 6.82
C PHE A 127 1.95 -6.18 7.05
N ASN A 128 2.49 -5.39 6.12
CA ASN A 128 3.77 -4.68 6.28
C ASN A 128 3.77 -3.82 7.56
N ALA A 129 2.72 -3.03 7.79
CA ALA A 129 2.58 -2.21 8.98
C ALA A 129 2.43 -3.05 10.26
N ALA A 130 1.67 -4.15 10.20
CA ALA A 130 1.48 -5.03 11.35
C ALA A 130 2.76 -5.77 11.76
N ILE A 131 3.47 -6.36 10.78
CA ILE A 131 4.68 -7.13 11.06
C ILE A 131 5.86 -6.24 11.46
N SER A 132 5.97 -5.03 10.89
CA SER A 132 7.05 -4.11 11.27
C SER A 132 6.99 -3.75 12.75
N VAL A 133 5.80 -3.43 13.27
CA VAL A 133 5.58 -3.16 14.70
C VAL A 133 5.77 -4.41 15.55
N ARG A 134 5.29 -5.57 15.09
CA ARG A 134 5.42 -6.82 15.84
C ARG A 134 6.88 -7.23 15.98
N VAL A 135 7.63 -7.27 14.88
CA VAL A 135 9.05 -7.66 14.87
C VAL A 135 9.90 -6.67 15.66
N SER A 136 9.67 -5.36 15.54
CA SER A 136 10.43 -4.38 16.31
C SER A 136 10.24 -4.54 17.81
N ASN A 137 9.01 -4.80 18.26
CA ASN A 137 8.71 -5.03 19.67
C ASN A 137 9.33 -6.33 20.20
N GLU A 138 9.20 -7.45 19.47
CA GLU A 138 9.76 -8.74 19.91
C GLU A 138 11.30 -8.70 19.93
N LEU A 139 11.94 -8.08 18.93
CA LEU A 139 13.39 -7.89 18.92
C LEU A 139 13.85 -6.94 20.02
N GLY A 140 13.10 -5.86 20.28
CA GLY A 140 13.37 -4.92 21.38
C GLY A 140 13.25 -5.57 22.76
N ALA A 141 12.38 -6.58 22.90
CA ALA A 141 12.25 -7.39 24.11
C ALA A 141 13.31 -8.50 24.23
N GLY A 142 14.11 -8.73 23.19
CA GLY A 142 15.10 -9.82 23.12
C GLY A 142 14.50 -11.21 22.84
N ASP A 143 13.22 -11.30 22.47
CA ASP A 143 12.57 -12.57 22.13
C ASP A 143 12.66 -12.88 20.63
N PHE A 144 13.82 -13.39 20.23
CA PHE A 144 14.07 -13.80 18.85
C PHE A 144 13.16 -14.95 18.37
N LYS A 145 12.65 -15.78 19.29
CA LYS A 145 11.76 -16.90 18.92
C LYS A 145 10.38 -16.37 18.54
N ALA A 146 9.84 -15.44 19.32
CA ALA A 146 8.58 -14.77 19.02
C ALA A 146 8.67 -13.90 17.75
N ALA A 147 9.79 -13.21 17.53
CA ALA A 147 10.05 -12.50 16.28
C ALA A 147 10.01 -13.44 15.08
N LYS A 148 10.78 -14.55 15.12
CA LYS A 148 10.80 -15.56 14.05
C LYS A 148 9.41 -16.19 13.81
N PHE A 149 8.70 -16.51 14.88
CA PHE A 149 7.35 -17.06 14.77
C PHE A 149 6.39 -16.07 14.09
N SER A 150 6.46 -14.78 14.45
CA SER A 150 5.65 -13.73 13.84
C SER A 150 5.89 -13.62 12.33
N VAL A 151 7.16 -13.71 11.90
CA VAL A 151 7.53 -13.73 10.47
C VAL A 151 6.91 -14.92 9.76
N ILE A 152 7.04 -16.13 10.32
CA ILE A 152 6.47 -17.35 9.72
C ILE A 152 4.95 -17.24 9.56
N VAL A 153 4.25 -16.82 10.62
CA VAL A 153 2.79 -16.71 10.62
C VAL A 153 2.33 -15.70 9.56
N VAL A 154 2.93 -14.52 9.51
CA VAL A 154 2.52 -13.50 8.54
C VAL A 154 2.84 -13.92 7.11
N SER A 155 3.99 -14.56 6.85
CA SER A 155 4.35 -15.04 5.52
C SER A 155 3.41 -16.13 5.03
N LEU A 156 3.05 -17.10 5.89
CA LEU A 156 2.08 -18.14 5.52
C LEU A 156 0.69 -17.55 5.27
N THR A 157 0.27 -16.59 6.09
CA THR A 157 -1.03 -15.92 5.93
C THR A 157 -1.08 -15.11 4.63
N SER A 158 -0.02 -14.36 4.34
CA SER A 158 0.13 -13.56 3.11
C SER A 158 0.14 -14.45 1.87
N ILE A 159 0.93 -15.54 1.84
CA ILE A 159 0.94 -16.49 0.73
C ILE A 159 -0.43 -17.12 0.54
N PHE A 160 -1.12 -17.50 1.63
CA PHE A 160 -2.46 -18.06 1.53
C PHE A 160 -3.44 -17.08 0.88
N ILE A 161 -3.43 -15.81 1.30
CA ILE A 161 -4.26 -14.76 0.71
C ILE A 161 -3.88 -14.52 -0.75
N GLY A 162 -2.59 -14.45 -1.08
CA GLY A 162 -2.10 -14.30 -2.45
C GLY A 162 -2.51 -15.45 -3.36
N VAL A 163 -2.51 -16.70 -2.86
CA VAL A 163 -3.01 -17.87 -3.61
C VAL A 163 -4.51 -17.76 -3.85
N VAL A 164 -5.29 -17.36 -2.84
CA VAL A 164 -6.74 -17.13 -3.00
C VAL A 164 -6.99 -16.02 -4.03
N ALA A 165 -6.28 -14.90 -3.95
CA ALA A 165 -6.40 -13.80 -4.89
C ALA A 165 -6.01 -14.20 -6.32
N MET A 166 -4.93 -14.97 -6.49
CA MET A 166 -4.54 -15.55 -7.78
C MET A 166 -5.64 -16.46 -8.34
N ILE A 167 -6.20 -17.37 -7.53
CA ILE A 167 -7.29 -18.27 -7.95
C ILE A 167 -8.50 -17.45 -8.40
N ILE A 168 -8.85 -16.40 -7.66
CA ILE A 168 -9.94 -15.49 -8.05
C ILE A 168 -9.63 -14.89 -9.41
N VAL A 169 -8.50 -14.19 -9.59
CA VAL A 169 -8.12 -13.57 -10.87
C VAL A 169 -8.18 -14.56 -12.04
N LEU A 170 -7.61 -15.76 -11.87
CA LEU A 170 -7.57 -16.79 -12.91
C LEU A 170 -8.95 -17.38 -13.22
N SER A 171 -9.76 -17.65 -12.19
CA SER A 171 -11.11 -18.20 -12.36
C SER A 171 -12.08 -17.19 -12.95
N THR A 172 -11.85 -15.89 -12.72
CA THR A 172 -12.69 -14.81 -13.22
C THR A 172 -12.19 -14.21 -14.54
N ARG A 173 -11.09 -14.73 -15.10
CA ARG A 173 -10.34 -14.07 -16.19
C ARG A 173 -11.16 -13.74 -17.43
N ASP A 174 -12.16 -14.56 -17.72
CA ASP A 174 -12.97 -14.42 -18.94
C ASP A 174 -14.10 -13.39 -18.78
N PHE A 175 -14.39 -12.92 -17.55
CA PHE A 175 -15.47 -11.95 -17.29
C PHE A 175 -15.01 -10.68 -16.57
N PHE A 176 -14.02 -10.73 -15.69
CA PHE A 176 -13.65 -9.55 -14.89
C PHE A 176 -13.25 -8.35 -15.77
N PRO A 177 -12.60 -8.49 -16.95
CA PRO A 177 -12.24 -7.33 -17.76
C PRO A 177 -13.46 -6.52 -18.20
N GLN A 178 -14.59 -7.20 -18.45
CA GLN A 178 -15.84 -6.56 -18.87
C GLN A 178 -16.46 -5.68 -17.77
N LEU A 179 -16.05 -5.85 -16.51
CA LEU A 179 -16.46 -4.96 -15.41
C LEU A 179 -15.78 -3.59 -15.47
N PHE A 180 -14.63 -3.49 -16.15
CA PHE A 180 -13.82 -2.27 -16.20
C PHE A 180 -13.91 -1.54 -17.54
N THR A 181 -14.29 -2.22 -18.62
CA THR A 181 -14.32 -1.64 -19.97
C THR A 181 -15.47 -2.17 -20.81
N SER A 182 -16.02 -1.30 -21.66
CA SER A 182 -16.99 -1.65 -22.70
C SER A 182 -16.33 -1.97 -24.05
N SER A 183 -15.00 -1.91 -24.15
CA SER A 183 -14.26 -2.21 -25.38
C SER A 183 -13.84 -3.68 -25.40
N ASP A 184 -14.39 -4.44 -26.36
CA ASP A 184 -14.06 -5.86 -26.54
C ASP A 184 -12.56 -6.08 -26.75
N ALA A 185 -11.90 -5.18 -27.48
CA ALA A 185 -10.45 -5.26 -27.73
C ALA A 185 -9.63 -5.12 -26.43
N VAL A 186 -10.04 -4.25 -25.51
CA VAL A 186 -9.38 -4.09 -24.20
C VAL A 186 -9.68 -5.28 -23.30
N ALA A 187 -10.92 -5.78 -23.32
CA ALA A 187 -11.30 -6.95 -22.54
C ALA A 187 -10.51 -8.20 -22.97
N GLU A 188 -10.38 -8.45 -24.27
CA GLU A 188 -9.61 -9.56 -24.83
C GLU A 188 -8.13 -9.46 -24.45
N GLU A 189 -7.54 -8.28 -24.58
CA GLU A 189 -6.13 -8.07 -24.25
C GLU A 189 -5.86 -8.19 -22.74
N THR A 190 -6.76 -7.67 -21.90
CA THR A 190 -6.70 -7.87 -20.45
C THR A 190 -6.83 -9.34 -20.06
N THR A 191 -7.66 -10.11 -20.76
CA THR A 191 -7.81 -11.56 -20.55
C THR A 191 -6.50 -12.30 -20.81
N LYS A 192 -5.74 -11.89 -21.84
CA LYS A 192 -4.39 -12.43 -22.11
C LYS A 192 -3.41 -12.12 -20.99
N LEU A 193 -3.50 -10.92 -20.41
CA LEU A 193 -2.66 -10.50 -19.28
C LEU A 193 -3.07 -11.12 -17.94
N ALA A 194 -4.30 -11.62 -17.80
CA ALA A 194 -4.84 -12.12 -16.53
C ALA A 194 -4.01 -13.24 -15.88
N VAL A 195 -3.36 -14.09 -16.69
CA VAL A 195 -2.45 -15.13 -16.17
C VAL A 195 -1.25 -14.49 -15.49
N LEU A 196 -0.61 -13.53 -16.17
CA LEU A 196 0.52 -12.78 -15.61
C LEU A 196 0.08 -12.00 -14.36
N LEU A 197 -1.08 -11.35 -14.41
CA LEU A 197 -1.66 -10.64 -13.26
C LEU A 197 -1.86 -11.58 -12.06
N GLY A 198 -2.38 -12.79 -12.25
CA GLY A 198 -2.60 -13.75 -11.18
C GLY A 198 -1.29 -14.10 -10.45
N PHE A 199 -0.22 -14.39 -11.21
CA PHE A 199 1.10 -14.63 -10.62
C PHE A 199 1.69 -13.38 -9.96
N THR A 200 1.52 -12.21 -10.58
CA THR A 200 1.98 -10.93 -10.02
C THR A 200 1.32 -10.64 -8.67
N VAL A 201 0.01 -10.85 -8.55
CA VAL A 201 -0.75 -10.72 -7.29
C VAL A 201 -0.22 -11.68 -6.22
N LEU A 202 0.02 -12.95 -6.57
CA LEU A 202 0.62 -13.91 -5.63
C LEU A 202 1.99 -13.44 -5.13
N LEU A 203 2.88 -13.03 -6.02
CA LEU A 203 4.25 -12.62 -5.66
C LEU A 203 4.24 -11.30 -4.86
N ASN A 204 3.43 -10.33 -5.29
CA ASN A 204 3.28 -9.03 -4.63
C ASN A 204 2.57 -9.13 -3.28
N SER A 205 1.84 -10.22 -2.99
CA SER A 205 1.27 -10.43 -1.66
C SER A 205 2.35 -10.61 -0.57
N LEU A 206 3.51 -11.18 -0.92
CA LEU A 206 4.57 -11.56 0.03
C LEU A 206 5.67 -10.48 0.14
N GLN A 207 6.07 -9.88 -0.97
CA GLN A 207 7.20 -8.94 -1.01
C GLN A 207 7.05 -7.78 0.01
N PRO A 208 5.94 -7.03 0.06
CA PRO A 208 5.76 -5.94 1.02
C PRO A 208 5.79 -6.42 2.46
N VAL A 209 5.34 -7.65 2.73
CA VAL A 209 5.38 -8.23 4.07
C VAL A 209 6.82 -8.43 4.53
N LEU A 210 7.68 -8.95 3.66
CA LEU A 210 9.11 -9.09 3.94
C LEU A 210 9.80 -7.73 4.09
N SER A 211 9.43 -6.73 3.27
CA SER A 211 9.87 -5.35 3.47
C SER A 211 9.48 -4.83 4.86
N GLY A 212 8.28 -5.18 5.36
CA GLY A 212 7.82 -4.85 6.71
C GLY A 212 8.64 -5.51 7.81
N VAL A 213 9.05 -6.78 7.62
CA VAL A 213 9.96 -7.47 8.54
C VAL A 213 11.30 -6.75 8.61
N ALA A 214 11.86 -6.36 7.46
CA ALA A 214 13.11 -5.62 7.40
C ALA A 214 12.99 -4.23 8.04
N VAL A 215 11.86 -3.54 7.86
CA VAL A 215 11.55 -2.29 8.57
C VAL A 215 11.56 -2.50 10.08
N GLY A 216 10.88 -3.54 10.58
CA GLY A 216 10.84 -3.87 12.00
C GLY A 216 12.21 -4.27 12.58
N ALA A 217 13.06 -4.90 11.78
CA ALA A 217 14.43 -5.28 12.16
C ALA A 217 15.48 -4.16 11.96
N GLY A 218 15.10 -3.02 11.36
CA GLY A 218 16.02 -1.93 11.04
C GLY A 218 16.94 -2.17 9.83
N TRP A 219 16.60 -3.12 8.96
CA TRP A 219 17.40 -3.55 7.79
C TRP A 219 17.01 -2.87 6.47
N GLN A 220 16.30 -1.74 6.55
CA GLN A 220 15.72 -1.04 5.38
C GLN A 220 16.78 -0.62 4.35
N SER A 221 18.00 -0.27 4.80
CA SER A 221 19.11 0.07 3.91
C SER A 221 19.56 -1.11 3.05
N LEU A 222 19.66 -2.30 3.63
CA LEU A 222 20.01 -3.53 2.92
C LEU A 222 18.95 -3.86 1.87
N VAL A 223 17.67 -3.77 2.23
CA VAL A 223 16.56 -4.02 1.29
C VAL A 223 16.54 -2.99 0.16
N ALA A 224 16.80 -1.71 0.46
CA ALA A 224 16.92 -0.69 -0.59
C ALA A 224 18.03 -1.02 -1.60
N TYR A 225 19.17 -1.55 -1.15
CA TYR A 225 20.23 -2.02 -2.07
C TYR A 225 19.79 -3.24 -2.89
N ILE A 226 19.06 -4.19 -2.30
CA ILE A 226 18.54 -5.35 -3.01
C ILE A 226 17.53 -4.93 -4.09
N ASN A 227 16.60 -4.04 -3.75
CA ASN A 227 15.60 -3.49 -4.70
C ASN A 227 16.22 -2.65 -5.82
N LEU A 228 17.46 -2.17 -5.68
CA LEU A 228 18.20 -1.50 -6.75
C LEU A 228 18.92 -2.48 -7.69
N GLY A 229 19.32 -3.65 -7.18
CA GLY A 229 20.11 -4.63 -7.92
C GLY A 229 19.30 -5.75 -8.59
N CYS A 230 18.04 -5.91 -8.19
CA CYS A 230 17.08 -6.90 -8.73
C CYS A 230 15.95 -6.17 -9.48
#